data_AF-A0AA45WKK3-F1
#
_entry.id   AF-A0AA45WKK3-F1
#
_cell.length_a   1.000
_cell.length_b   1.000
_cell.length_c   1.000
_cell.angle_alpha   90.00
_cell.angle_beta   90.00
_cell.angle_gamma   90.00
#
_symmetry.space_group_name_H-M   'P 1'
#
loop_
_entity.id
_entity.type
_entity.pdbx_description
1 polymer ?
#
loop_
_entity_poly.entity_id
_entity_poly.type
_entity_poly.pdbx_seq_one_letter_code
_entity_poly.pdbx_strand_id
1 'polypeptide(L)'
;MSFLNLYLLLVISLILSKFYNGFYYFSFFILNLPLIFYDIKKFGFFSVKGIIASFLLSALYLPFLNFSVFPTNQVVQILAEEIFFRGYIQNELLKIYNPFKSIVLSSILFMVAHLILNPSIFSGLTIFPSIIFGYLYFYSKSVISSFIFHLFSNWFFLSQFSN
;
A
#
# COMPACT_ATOMS: atom_id res chain seq x y z
N MET A 1 -16.51 -0.54 13.64
CA MET A 1 -16.40 0.54 12.65
C MET A 1 -16.36 -0.07 11.26
N SER A 2 -17.21 0.36 10.32
CA SER A 2 -17.16 -0.15 8.95
C SER A 2 -15.86 0.28 8.27
N PHE A 3 -15.27 -0.59 7.43
CA PHE A 3 -14.07 -0.24 6.66
C PHE A 3 -14.29 0.99 5.79
N LEU A 4 -15.52 1.20 5.32
CA LEU A 4 -15.91 2.36 4.52
C LEU A 4 -15.79 3.65 5.33
N ASN A 5 -16.16 3.64 6.62
CA ASN A 5 -16.07 4.84 7.47
C ASN A 5 -14.61 5.26 7.67
N LEU A 6 -13.71 4.29 7.86
CA LEU A 6 -12.30 4.57 8.03
C LEU A 6 -11.65 5.03 6.72
N TYR A 7 -12.05 4.45 5.58
CA TYR A 7 -11.62 4.91 4.27
C TYR A 7 -12.13 6.31 3.94
N LEU A 8 -13.39 6.63 4.24
CA LEU A 8 -13.94 7.97 4.06
C LEU A 8 -13.20 8.99 4.94
N LEU A 9 -12.86 8.63 6.18
CA LEU A 9 -12.05 9.47 7.06
C LEU A 9 -10.67 9.75 6.45
N LEU A 10 -10.02 8.72 5.88
CA LEU A 10 -8.77 8.87 5.14
C LEU A 10 -8.95 9.82 3.95
N VAL A 11 -9.99 9.64 3.13
CA VAL A 11 -10.25 10.52 1.97
C VAL A 11 -10.42 11.98 2.40
N ILE A 12 -11.20 12.22 3.45
CA ILE A 12 -11.39 13.57 3.99
C ILE A 12 -10.07 14.16 4.48
N SER A 13 -9.26 13.38 5.21
CA SER A 13 -7.97 13.86 5.70
C SER A 13 -6.99 14.19 4.56
N LEU A 14 -6.98 13.39 3.49
CA LEU A 14 -6.15 13.65 2.30
C LEU A 14 -6.61 14.88 1.50
N ILE A 15 -7.91 15.17 1.46
CA ILE A 15 -8.42 16.41 0.84
C ILE A 15 -7.99 17.61 1.69
N LEU A 16 -8.17 17.53 3.01
CA LEU A 16 -7.81 18.60 3.94
C LEU A 16 -6.30 18.85 4.00
N SER A 17 -5.48 17.82 3.76
CA SER A 17 -4.02 17.97 3.74
C SER A 17 -3.51 18.88 2.62
N LYS A 18 -4.31 19.13 1.57
CA LYS A 18 -4.00 20.12 0.54
C LYS A 18 -4.02 21.56 1.05
N PHE A 19 -4.79 21.81 2.09
CA PHE A 19 -4.96 23.13 2.69
C PHE A 19 -4.17 23.26 3.99
N TYR A 20 -3.96 22.14 4.71
CA TYR A 20 -3.38 22.13 6.04
C TYR A 20 -2.43 20.92 6.22
N ASN A 21 -1.13 21.17 6.29
CA ASN A 21 -0.10 20.13 6.40
C ASN A 21 -0.30 19.18 7.60
N GLY A 22 -0.93 19.64 8.70
CA GLY A 22 -1.24 18.79 9.86
C GLY A 22 -2.07 17.54 9.52
N PHE A 23 -2.92 17.62 8.50
CA PHE A 23 -3.74 16.48 8.08
C PHE A 23 -2.95 15.40 7.34
N TYR A 24 -1.73 15.68 6.87
CA TYR A 24 -0.85 14.65 6.34
C TYR A 24 -0.46 13.65 7.44
N TYR A 25 -0.02 14.16 8.60
CA TYR A 25 0.26 13.33 9.78
C TYR A 25 -1.00 12.61 10.29
N PHE A 26 -2.15 13.29 10.26
CA PHE A 26 -3.42 12.67 10.62
C PHE A 26 -3.78 11.49 9.70
N SER A 27 -3.55 11.63 8.39
CA SER A 27 -3.75 10.55 7.41
C SER A 27 -2.84 9.35 7.72
N PHE A 28 -1.59 9.60 8.10
CA PHE A 28 -0.67 8.55 8.55
C PHE A 28 -1.19 7.81 9.80
N PHE A 29 -1.75 8.52 10.78
CA PHE A 29 -2.39 7.87 11.94
C PHE A 29 -3.60 7.03 11.55
N ILE A 30 -4.42 7.50 10.60
CA ILE A 30 -5.59 6.74 10.10
C ILE A 30 -5.15 5.43 9.44
N LEU A 31 -4.08 5.45 8.63
CA LEU A 31 -3.54 4.25 7.99
C LEU A 31 -3.12 3.17 9.00
N ASN A 32 -2.62 3.59 10.16
CA ASN A 32 -2.16 2.68 11.23
C ASN A 32 -3.25 2.31 12.24
N LEU A 33 -4.40 3.00 12.25
CA LEU A 33 -5.49 2.74 13.19
C LEU A 33 -5.93 1.27 13.25
N PRO A 34 -5.97 0.51 12.14
CA PRO A 34 -6.29 -0.92 12.18
C PRO A 34 -5.40 -1.74 13.11
N LEU A 35 -4.16 -1.33 13.41
CA LEU A 35 -3.30 -2.03 14.35
C LEU A 35 -3.86 -2.08 15.78
N ILE A 36 -4.73 -1.13 16.14
CA ILE A 36 -5.27 -1.00 17.50
C ILE A 36 -6.48 -1.92 17.71
N PHE A 37 -7.32 -2.09 16.67
CA PHE A 37 -8.61 -2.77 16.81
C PHE A 37 -8.78 -4.00 15.92
N TYR A 38 -7.88 -4.25 14.98
CA TYR A 38 -7.96 -5.38 14.06
C TYR A 38 -7.05 -6.54 14.49
N ASP A 39 -7.40 -7.76 14.07
CA ASP A 39 -6.62 -8.95 14.44
C ASP A 39 -5.23 -8.92 13.81
N ILE A 40 -4.22 -8.70 14.65
CA ILE A 40 -2.82 -8.55 14.24
C ILE A 40 -2.30 -9.78 13.50
N LYS A 41 -2.83 -10.97 13.80
CA LYS A 41 -2.41 -12.21 13.14
C LYS A 41 -2.72 -12.18 11.64
N LYS A 42 -3.76 -11.44 11.23
CA LYS A 42 -4.12 -11.29 9.81
C LYS A 42 -3.10 -10.49 9.00
N PHE A 43 -2.29 -9.65 9.64
CA PHE A 43 -1.22 -8.93 8.93
C PHE A 43 -0.05 -9.85 8.54
N GLY A 44 0.14 -10.96 9.27
CA GLY A 44 1.15 -11.98 8.96
C GLY A 44 2.57 -11.43 8.79
N PHE A 45 3.02 -10.61 9.73
CA PHE A 45 4.32 -9.94 9.70
C PHE A 45 5.54 -10.88 9.57
N PHE A 46 5.40 -12.17 9.87
CA PHE A 46 6.52 -13.12 9.98
C PHE A 46 6.51 -14.27 8.94
N SER A 47 5.89 -14.08 7.77
CA SER A 47 5.83 -15.11 6.71
C SER A 47 7.14 -15.20 5.91
N VAL A 48 8.01 -16.15 6.26
CA VAL A 48 9.31 -16.36 5.57
C VAL A 48 9.14 -16.66 4.08
N LYS A 49 8.17 -17.53 3.72
CA LYS A 49 7.89 -17.85 2.30
C LYS A 49 7.44 -16.62 1.51
N GLY A 50 6.61 -15.78 2.14
CA GLY A 50 6.16 -14.52 1.55
C GLY A 50 7.29 -13.55 1.27
N ILE A 51 8.21 -13.42 2.23
CA ILE A 51 9.40 -12.56 2.12
C ILE A 51 10.27 -13.02 0.94
N ILE A 52 10.57 -14.32 0.85
CA ILE A 52 11.37 -14.88 -0.26
C ILE A 52 10.70 -14.61 -1.60
N ALA A 53 9.39 -14.90 -1.73
CA ALA A 53 8.66 -14.68 -2.97
C ALA A 53 8.67 -13.20 -3.39
N SER A 54 8.50 -12.26 -2.45
CA SER A 54 8.56 -10.83 -2.74
C SER A 54 9.95 -10.37 -3.19
N PHE A 55 11.02 -10.90 -2.59
CA PHE A 55 12.38 -10.56 -3.04
C PHE A 55 12.67 -11.11 -4.42
N LEU A 56 12.27 -12.35 -4.71
CA LEU A 56 12.41 -12.95 -6.04
C LEU A 56 11.64 -12.16 -7.11
N LEU A 57 10.41 -11.74 -6.81
CA LEU A 57 9.63 -10.94 -7.74
C LEU A 57 10.22 -9.53 -7.90
N SER A 58 10.70 -8.93 -6.81
CA SER A 58 11.36 -7.62 -6.82
C SER A 58 12.70 -7.64 -7.56
N ALA A 59 13.32 -8.82 -7.73
CA ALA A 59 14.57 -8.96 -8.48
C ALA A 59 14.43 -8.48 -9.94
N LEU A 60 13.21 -8.48 -10.50
CA LEU A 60 12.90 -7.93 -11.81
C LEU A 60 13.23 -6.44 -11.94
N TYR A 61 13.20 -5.70 -10.83
CA TYR A 61 13.55 -4.27 -10.83
C TYR A 61 15.05 -4.01 -10.79
N LEU A 62 15.86 -4.96 -10.28
CA LEU A 62 17.29 -4.75 -10.01
C LEU A 62 18.09 -4.17 -11.18
N PRO A 63 17.91 -4.59 -12.45
CA PRO A 63 18.66 -4.04 -13.58
C PRO A 63 18.38 -2.55 -13.84
N PHE A 64 17.31 -2.01 -13.28
CA PHE A 64 16.80 -0.66 -13.54
C PHE A 64 16.91 0.26 -12.30
N LEU A 65 17.50 -0.22 -11.20
CA LEU A 65 17.62 0.56 -9.97
C LEU A 65 18.85 1.47 -10.01
N ASN A 66 18.64 2.71 -9.61
CA ASN A 66 19.71 3.64 -9.27
C ASN A 66 19.93 3.61 -7.75
N PHE A 67 21.08 3.09 -7.32
CA PHE A 67 21.41 2.94 -5.90
C PHE A 67 21.73 4.26 -5.19
N SER A 68 21.94 5.35 -5.93
CA SER A 68 22.08 6.67 -5.31
C SER A 68 20.74 7.22 -4.77
N VAL A 69 19.61 6.65 -5.22
CA VAL A 69 18.27 7.17 -4.91
C VAL A 69 17.44 6.06 -4.27
N PHE A 70 17.50 5.96 -2.95
CA PHE A 70 16.70 5.01 -2.19
C PHE A 70 15.57 5.75 -1.43
N PRO A 71 14.32 5.24 -1.44
CA PRO A 71 13.16 5.90 -0.83
C PRO A 71 13.12 5.80 0.72
N THR A 72 14.21 6.18 1.41
CA THR A 72 14.35 6.08 2.89
C THR A 72 13.17 6.73 3.63
N ASN A 73 12.77 7.92 3.19
CA ASN A 73 11.71 8.74 3.76
C ASN A 73 10.29 8.17 3.53
N GLN A 74 10.14 7.20 2.63
CA GLN A 74 8.84 6.59 2.32
C GLN A 74 8.62 5.24 3.03
N VAL A 75 9.67 4.62 3.56
CA VAL A 75 9.64 3.26 4.17
C VAL A 75 8.48 3.12 5.16
N VAL A 76 8.35 4.05 6.10
CA VAL A 76 7.31 3.98 7.14
C VAL A 76 5.92 4.22 6.56
N GLN A 77 5.81 5.13 5.60
CA GLN A 77 4.55 5.44 4.91
C GLN A 77 4.05 4.25 4.09
N ILE A 78 4.92 3.62 3.31
CA ILE A 78 4.62 2.43 2.50
C ILE A 78 4.12 1.29 3.39
N LEU A 79 4.76 1.07 4.55
CA LEU A 79 4.31 0.03 5.48
C LEU A 79 2.90 0.33 6.03
N ALA A 80 2.64 1.58 6.42
CA ALA A 80 1.32 2.01 6.88
C ALA A 80 0.24 1.81 5.80
N GLU A 81 0.56 2.12 4.55
CA GLU A 81 -0.35 1.89 3.42
C GLU A 81 -0.65 0.40 3.22
N GLU A 82 0.35 -0.49 3.26
CA GLU A 82 0.10 -1.92 3.08
C GLU A 82 -0.67 -2.53 4.28
N ILE A 83 -0.43 -2.05 5.51
CA ILE A 83 -1.24 -2.41 6.69
C ILE A 83 -2.71 -2.04 6.45
N PHE A 84 -2.97 -0.83 5.96
CA PHE A 84 -4.31 -0.36 5.73
C PHE A 84 -5.00 -1.08 4.55
N PHE A 85 -4.38 -1.09 3.37
CA PHE A 85 -5.04 -1.55 2.15
C PHE A 85 -5.07 -3.07 2.00
N ARG A 86 -4.00 -3.78 2.39
CA ARG A 86 -3.96 -5.26 2.35
C ARG A 86 -4.43 -5.86 3.64
N GLY A 87 -3.80 -5.41 4.72
CA GLY A 87 -4.03 -5.92 6.05
C GLY A 87 -5.44 -5.69 6.56
N TYR A 88 -6.06 -4.56 6.20
CA TYR A 88 -7.41 -4.23 6.64
C TYR A 88 -8.43 -4.24 5.50
N ILE A 89 -8.39 -3.28 4.57
CA ILE A 89 -9.43 -3.09 3.53
C ILE A 89 -9.66 -4.36 2.69
N GLN A 90 -8.61 -4.97 2.15
CA GLN A 90 -8.73 -6.18 1.34
C GLN A 90 -9.31 -7.36 2.14
N ASN A 91 -8.92 -7.52 3.41
CA ASN A 91 -9.50 -8.55 4.28
C ASN A 91 -10.98 -8.30 4.59
N GLU A 92 -11.40 -7.04 4.77
CA GLU A 92 -12.81 -6.70 4.97
C GLU A 92 -13.63 -6.98 3.71
N LEU A 93 -13.10 -6.64 2.54
CA LEU A 93 -13.73 -6.97 1.25
C LEU A 93 -13.83 -8.49 1.03
N LEU A 94 -12.82 -9.27 1.44
CA LEU A 94 -12.82 -10.73 1.34
C LEU A 94 -13.93 -11.41 2.16
N LYS A 95 -14.52 -10.73 3.14
CA LYS A 95 -15.69 -11.26 3.88
C LYS A 95 -16.97 -11.20 3.05
N ILE A 96 -16.99 -10.36 2.01
CA ILE A 96 -18.19 -10.00 1.23
C ILE A 96 -18.04 -10.50 -0.22
N TYR A 97 -16.84 -10.45 -0.76
CA TYR A 97 -16.54 -10.73 -2.17
C TYR A 97 -15.49 -11.84 -2.32
N ASN A 98 -15.40 -12.39 -3.53
CA ASN A 98 -14.34 -13.34 -3.87
C ASN A 98 -12.95 -12.65 -3.89
N PRO A 99 -11.85 -13.43 -3.93
CA PRO A 99 -10.50 -12.88 -3.88
C PRO A 99 -10.18 -11.87 -4.98
N PHE A 100 -10.55 -12.18 -6.22
CA PHE A 100 -10.29 -11.30 -7.36
C PHE A 100 -10.94 -9.93 -7.18
N LYS A 101 -12.25 -9.91 -6.87
CA LYS A 101 -12.99 -8.66 -6.64
C LYS A 101 -12.43 -7.88 -5.44
N SER A 102 -12.05 -8.56 -4.38
CA SER A 102 -11.49 -7.93 -3.18
C SER A 102 -10.14 -7.24 -3.45
N ILE A 103 -9.28 -7.89 -4.24
CA ILE A 103 -8.01 -7.32 -4.69
C ILE A 103 -8.27 -6.09 -5.56
N VAL A 104 -9.07 -6.23 -6.62
CA VAL A 104 -9.34 -5.14 -7.57
C VAL A 104 -9.97 -3.93 -6.87
N LEU A 105 -10.96 -4.14 -6.01
CA LEU A 105 -11.59 -3.05 -5.26
C LEU A 105 -10.61 -2.37 -4.30
N SER A 106 -9.81 -3.13 -3.55
CA SER A 106 -8.77 -2.55 -2.69
C SER A 106 -7.75 -1.73 -3.50
N SER A 107 -7.35 -2.21 -4.69
CA SER A 107 -6.44 -1.51 -5.58
C SER A 107 -7.02 -0.23 -6.19
N ILE A 108 -8.32 -0.21 -6.51
CA ILE A 108 -9.02 1.00 -6.93
C ILE A 108 -9.03 2.03 -5.78
N LEU A 109 -9.35 1.61 -4.55
CA LEU A 109 -9.36 2.50 -3.38
C LEU A 109 -7.96 3.08 -3.09
N PHE A 110 -6.91 2.28 -3.27
CA PHE A 110 -5.51 2.71 -3.18
C PHE A 110 -5.17 3.78 -4.22
N MET A 111 -5.52 3.55 -5.49
CA MET A 111 -5.33 4.50 -6.58
C MET A 111 -6.09 5.82 -6.35
N VAL A 112 -7.33 5.74 -5.87
CA VAL A 112 -8.14 6.93 -5.57
C VAL A 112 -7.46 7.79 -4.50
N ALA A 113 -6.91 7.19 -3.44
CA ALA A 113 -6.16 7.93 -2.42
C ALA A 113 -4.94 8.68 -3.01
N HIS A 114 -4.23 8.04 -3.94
CA HIS A 114 -3.10 8.66 -4.64
C HIS A 114 -3.52 9.79 -5.58
N LEU A 115 -4.62 9.62 -6.32
CA LEU A 115 -5.17 10.65 -7.20
C LEU A 115 -5.67 11.87 -6.42
N ILE A 116 -6.23 11.66 -5.23
CA ILE A 116 -6.61 12.75 -4.33
C ILE A 116 -5.36 13.54 -3.95
N LEU A 117 -4.30 12.89 -3.46
CA LEU A 117 -3.07 13.58 -3.07
C LEU A 117 -2.39 14.30 -4.23
N ASN A 118 -2.21 13.60 -5.35
CA ASN A 118 -1.56 14.13 -6.54
C ASN A 118 -2.35 13.70 -7.79
N PRO A 119 -3.10 14.60 -8.45
CA PRO A 119 -3.92 14.28 -9.60
C PRO A 119 -3.06 14.17 -10.87
N SER A 120 -2.32 13.06 -10.99
CA SER A 120 -1.43 12.77 -12.12
C SER A 120 -1.74 11.42 -12.76
N ILE A 121 -1.30 11.23 -14.01
CA ILE A 121 -1.41 9.94 -14.69
C ILE A 121 -0.67 8.85 -13.91
N PHE A 122 0.51 9.16 -13.36
CA PHE A 122 1.30 8.21 -12.57
C PHE A 122 0.57 7.76 -11.30
N SER A 123 -0.14 8.67 -10.63
CA SER A 123 -1.00 8.33 -9.50
C SER A 123 -2.13 7.38 -9.90
N GLY A 124 -2.72 7.57 -11.09
CA GLY A 124 -3.71 6.65 -11.65
C GLY A 124 -3.13 5.27 -11.97
N LEU A 125 -1.88 5.22 -12.45
CA LEU A 125 -1.20 3.96 -12.77
C LEU A 125 -0.82 3.14 -11.53
N THR A 126 -0.88 3.70 -10.32
CA THR A 126 -0.63 2.96 -9.07
C THR A 126 -1.58 1.76 -8.86
N ILE A 127 -2.71 1.71 -9.57
CA ILE A 127 -3.60 0.54 -9.56
C ILE A 127 -2.88 -0.74 -10.01
N PHE A 128 -1.97 -0.66 -10.98
CA PHE A 128 -1.28 -1.83 -11.54
C PHE A 128 -0.35 -2.51 -10.52
N PRO A 129 0.64 -1.83 -9.91
CA PRO A 129 1.45 -2.45 -8.88
C PRO A 129 0.59 -2.82 -7.65
N SER A 130 -0.43 -2.02 -7.31
CA SER A 130 -1.36 -2.31 -6.21
C SER A 130 -2.12 -3.63 -6.37
N ILE A 131 -2.43 -4.07 -7.59
CA ILE A 131 -3.01 -5.41 -7.84
C ILE A 131 -2.01 -6.51 -7.48
N ILE A 132 -0.73 -6.34 -7.86
CA ILE A 132 0.34 -7.28 -7.51
C ILE A 132 0.50 -7.35 -5.99
N PHE A 133 0.48 -6.20 -5.31
CA PHE A 133 0.53 -6.14 -3.84
C PHE A 133 -0.62 -6.95 -3.22
N GLY A 134 -1.83 -6.85 -3.78
CA GLY A 134 -3.00 -7.61 -3.35
C GLY A 134 -2.85 -9.12 -3.52
N TYR A 135 -2.27 -9.58 -4.63
CA TYR A 135 -1.98 -11.00 -4.85
C TYR A 135 -0.86 -11.53 -3.96
N LEU A 136 0.23 -10.76 -3.81
CA LEU A 136 1.33 -11.10 -2.90
C LEU A 136 0.79 -11.31 -1.49
N TYR A 137 -0.01 -10.38 -0.98
CA TYR A 137 -0.66 -10.52 0.32
C TYR A 137 -1.60 -11.75 0.36
N PHE A 138 -2.43 -11.94 -0.67
CA PHE A 138 -3.40 -13.04 -0.70
C PHE A 138 -2.75 -14.43 -0.59
N TYR A 139 -1.64 -14.65 -1.30
CA TYR A 139 -0.92 -15.93 -1.30
C TYR A 139 0.06 -16.07 -0.14
N SER A 140 0.80 -15.01 0.20
CA SER A 140 1.80 -15.07 1.28
C SER A 140 1.20 -14.96 2.68
N LYS A 141 -0.05 -14.47 2.76
CA LYS A 141 -0.72 -14.04 4.00
C LYS A 141 0.13 -13.05 4.80
N SER A 142 0.88 -12.18 4.12
CA SER A 142 1.84 -11.28 4.75
C SER A 142 1.86 -9.90 4.13
N VAL A 143 1.61 -8.89 4.95
CA VAL A 143 1.75 -7.48 4.59
C VAL A 143 3.21 -7.15 4.24
N ILE A 144 4.17 -7.82 4.87
CA ILE A 144 5.60 -7.61 4.60
C ILE A 144 5.96 -8.00 3.16
N SER A 145 5.34 -9.03 2.62
CA SER A 145 5.55 -9.44 1.22
C SER A 145 5.15 -8.31 0.26
N SER A 146 3.97 -7.72 0.47
CA SER A 146 3.49 -6.60 -0.33
C SER A 146 4.33 -5.34 -0.10
N PHE A 147 4.71 -5.06 1.14
CA PHE A 147 5.58 -3.94 1.52
C PHE A 147 6.94 -3.98 0.82
N ILE A 148 7.61 -5.14 0.79
CA ILE A 148 8.90 -5.29 0.11
C ILE A 148 8.73 -4.95 -1.37
N PHE A 149 7.75 -5.55 -2.04
CA PHE A 149 7.56 -5.30 -3.47
C PHE A 149 7.11 -3.86 -3.77
N HIS A 150 6.31 -3.25 -2.89
CA HIS A 150 5.94 -1.83 -2.98
C HIS A 150 7.16 -0.92 -2.83
N LEU A 151 8.04 -1.19 -1.86
CA LEU A 151 9.29 -0.44 -1.68
C LEU A 151 10.16 -0.48 -2.94
N PHE A 152 10.33 -1.67 -3.53
CA PHE A 152 11.07 -1.83 -4.79
C PHE A 152 10.36 -1.15 -5.98
N SER A 153 9.03 -1.15 -6.02
CA SER A 153 8.26 -0.44 -7.05
C SER A 153 8.50 1.08 -6.99
N ASN A 154 8.53 1.66 -5.78
CA ASN A 154 8.81 3.08 -5.59
C ASN A 154 10.27 3.41 -5.90
N TRP A 155 11.21 2.54 -5.51
CA TRP A 155 12.62 2.71 -5.84
C TRP A 155 12.86 2.65 -7.34
N PHE A 156 12.25 1.68 -8.03
CA PHE A 156 12.27 1.61 -9.49
C PHE A 156 11.74 2.89 -10.12
N PHE A 157 10.58 3.37 -9.67
CA PHE A 157 9.99 4.61 -10.16
C PHE A 157 10.95 5.81 -9.98
N LEU A 158 11.47 6.02 -8.77
CA LEU A 158 12.42 7.12 -8.51
C LEU A 158 13.70 7.01 -9.35
N SER A 159 14.19 5.80 -9.57
CA SER A 159 15.37 5.53 -10.39
C SER A 159 15.21 6.02 -11.83
N GLN A 160 13.98 6.03 -12.36
CA GLN A 160 13.73 6.50 -13.73
C GLN A 160 13.74 8.03 -13.88
N PHE A 161 13.68 8.77 -12.76
CA PHE A 161 13.68 10.23 -12.75
C PHE A 161 14.91 10.84 -12.07
N SER A 162 15.80 10.00 -11.54
CA SER A 162 17.10 10.41 -11.05
C SER A 162 18.14 10.36 -12.17
N ASN A 163 18.60 11.52 -12.62
CA ASN A 163 19.74 11.65 -13.53
C ASN A 163 21.06 11.24 -12.87
#